data_AF-A0A2G4U202-F1
#
_entry.id   AF-A0A2G4U202-F1
#
_cell.length_a   1.000
_cell.length_b   1.000
_cell.length_c   1.000
_cell.angle_alpha   90.00
_cell.angle_beta   90.00
_cell.angle_gamma   90.00
#
_symmetry.space_group_name_H-M   'P 1'
#
loop_
_entity.id
_entity.type
_entity.pdbx_description
1 polymer ?
#
loop_
_entity_poly.entity_id
_entity_poly.type
_entity_poly.pdbx_seq_one_letter_code
_entity_poly.pdbx_strand_id
1 'polypeptide(L)'
;MILALFNTCLTLLLTSCKSNSLTPKVAEVIRLSPPESALITCEIPAFTGVSWGDGGIYALVLKRELQICKGRLDEVIDFMDEKKSIN
;
A
#
# COMPACT_ATOMS: atom_id res chain seq x y z
N MET A 1 -15.84 -59.11 5.32
CA MET A 1 -15.62 -58.77 3.89
C MET A 1 -16.13 -57.37 3.54
N ILE A 2 -17.32 -56.96 4.00
CA ILE A 2 -17.90 -55.62 3.76
C ILE A 2 -17.10 -54.47 4.40
N LEU A 3 -16.63 -54.60 5.65
CA LEU A 3 -15.82 -53.56 6.31
C LEU A 3 -14.50 -53.23 5.58
N ALA A 4 -13.90 -54.23 4.93
CA ALA A 4 -12.67 -54.04 4.17
C ALA A 4 -12.90 -53.19 2.92
N LEU A 5 -14.05 -53.37 2.27
CA LEU A 5 -14.45 -52.62 1.07
C LEU A 5 -14.78 -51.15 1.40
N PHE A 6 -15.34 -50.88 2.58
CA PHE A 6 -15.56 -49.51 3.04
C PHE A 6 -14.24 -48.78 3.31
N ASN A 7 -13.28 -49.45 3.93
CA ASN A 7 -11.98 -48.85 4.24
C ASN A 7 -11.17 -48.55 2.98
N THR A 8 -11.24 -49.43 1.96
CA THR A 8 -10.54 -49.19 0.68
C THR A 8 -11.21 -48.09 -0.15
N CYS A 9 -12.54 -47.97 -0.09
CA CYS A 9 -13.26 -46.87 -0.74
C CYS A 9 -12.94 -45.51 -0.09
N LEU A 10 -12.87 -45.46 1.24
CA LEU A 10 -12.56 -44.25 1.99
C LEU A 10 -11.13 -43.75 1.70
N THR A 11 -10.15 -44.65 1.59
CA THR A 11 -8.78 -44.27 1.23
C THR A 11 -8.66 -43.79 -0.21
N LEU A 12 -9.40 -44.39 -1.17
CA LEU A 12 -9.45 -43.89 -2.54
C LEU A 12 -10.01 -42.47 -2.61
N LEU A 13 -11.10 -42.18 -1.88
CA LEU A 13 -11.71 -40.84 -1.86
C LEU A 13 -10.78 -39.79 -1.22
N LEU A 14 -10.05 -40.15 -0.16
CA LEU A 14 -9.12 -39.22 0.50
C LEU A 14 -7.88 -38.89 -0.33
N THR A 15 -7.38 -39.83 -1.14
CA THR A 15 -6.21 -39.57 -2.01
C THR A 15 -6.52 -38.67 -3.20
N SER A 16 -7.80 -38.56 -3.59
CA SER A 16 -8.26 -37.68 -4.68
C SER A 16 -8.29 -36.20 -4.30
N CYS A 17 -8.33 -35.88 -2.99
CA CYS A 17 -8.22 -34.50 -2.48
C CYS A 17 -6.77 -33.99 -2.40
N LYS A 18 -5.79 -34.71 -2.96
CA LYS A 18 -4.52 -34.08 -3.32
C LYS A 18 -4.76 -33.22 -4.56
N SER A 19 -5.54 -32.16 -4.38
CA SER A 19 -5.44 -31.00 -5.27
C SER A 19 -3.96 -30.70 -5.35
N ASN A 20 -3.46 -30.56 -6.58
CA ASN A 20 -2.10 -30.11 -6.79
C ASN A 20 -1.92 -28.90 -5.88
N SER A 21 -1.13 -29.05 -4.83
CA SER A 21 -0.62 -27.91 -4.11
C SER A 21 0.26 -27.24 -5.16
N LEU A 22 -0.38 -26.37 -5.94
CA LEU A 22 0.22 -25.12 -6.30
C LEU A 22 0.73 -24.65 -4.94
N THR A 23 2.03 -24.85 -4.72
CA THR A 23 2.83 -23.97 -3.87
C THR A 23 2.11 -22.63 -3.94
N PRO A 24 1.68 -22.04 -2.81
CA PRO A 24 1.14 -20.69 -2.87
C PRO A 24 2.18 -19.94 -3.68
N LYS A 25 1.83 -19.58 -4.94
CA LYS A 25 2.55 -18.52 -5.61
C LYS A 25 2.28 -17.45 -4.61
N VAL A 26 3.27 -17.19 -3.75
CA VAL A 26 3.31 -16.00 -2.90
C VAL A 26 2.83 -14.99 -3.88
N ALA A 27 1.56 -14.59 -3.72
CA ALA A 27 0.94 -13.69 -4.66
C ALA A 27 1.96 -12.59 -4.65
N GLU A 28 2.61 -12.37 -5.79
CA GLU A 28 3.47 -11.23 -5.95
C GLU A 28 2.46 -10.13 -5.75
N VAL A 29 2.34 -9.67 -4.49
CA VAL A 29 1.53 -8.55 -4.12
C VAL A 29 2.31 -7.48 -4.83
N ILE A 30 1.95 -7.25 -6.08
CA ILE A 30 2.40 -6.13 -6.87
C ILE A 30 1.97 -4.99 -5.98
N ARG A 31 2.92 -4.49 -5.19
CA ARG A 31 2.69 -3.40 -4.27
C ARG A 31 2.49 -2.23 -5.19
N LEU A 32 1.21 -1.96 -5.48
CA LEU A 32 0.74 -0.72 -6.03
C LEU A 32 0.94 0.34 -4.94
N SER A 33 2.20 0.70 -4.71
CA SER A 33 2.54 1.88 -3.93
C SER A 33 2.57 3.08 -4.87
N PRO A 34 2.12 4.25 -4.40
CA PRO A 34 2.41 5.51 -5.06
C PRO A 34 3.92 5.67 -5.29
N PRO A 35 4.36 6.57 -6.18
CA PRO A 35 5.78 6.84 -6.39
C PRO A 35 6.47 7.21 -5.06
N GLU A 36 7.66 6.66 -4.82
CA GLU A 36 8.44 6.87 -3.59
C GLU A 36 8.68 8.36 -3.29
N SER A 37 8.84 9.19 -4.35
CA SER A 37 8.95 10.64 -4.24
C SER A 37 7.74 11.30 -3.57
N ALA A 38 6.55 10.73 -3.74
CA ALA A 38 5.32 11.22 -3.15
C ALA A 38 5.16 10.81 -1.67
N LEU A 39 5.92 9.81 -1.21
CA LEU A 39 5.79 9.21 0.14
C LEU A 39 6.76 9.80 1.19
N ILE A 40 7.66 10.70 0.81
CA ILE A 40 8.53 11.44 1.73
C ILE A 40 7.70 12.32 2.69
N THR A 41 8.12 12.46 3.94
CA THR A 41 7.46 13.35 4.91
C THR A 41 7.49 14.81 4.45
N CYS A 42 6.41 15.55 4.68
CA CYS A 42 6.39 16.98 4.40
C CYS A 42 7.17 17.76 5.45
N GLU A 43 8.05 18.66 4.99
CA GLU A 43 8.85 19.50 5.88
C GLU A 43 7.99 20.60 6.49
N ILE A 44 8.15 20.82 7.79
CA ILE A 44 7.56 21.94 8.50
C ILE A 44 8.72 22.73 9.09
N PRO A 45 8.98 23.96 8.61
CA PRO A 45 10.05 24.77 9.15
C PRO A 45 9.80 25.06 10.64
N ALA A 46 10.87 25.16 11.42
CA ALA A 46 10.77 25.62 12.79
C ALA A 46 10.60 27.15 12.82
N PHE A 47 9.72 27.66 13.68
CA PHE A 47 9.63 29.09 13.95
C PHE A 47 10.58 29.49 15.07
N THR A 48 11.55 30.36 14.76
CA THR A 48 12.56 30.86 15.73
C THR A 48 12.53 32.39 15.88
N GLY A 49 11.53 33.04 15.29
CA GLY A 49 11.40 34.49 15.27
C GLY A 49 10.96 35.10 16.59
N VAL A 50 11.29 36.38 16.79
CA VAL A 50 10.90 37.17 17.98
C VAL A 50 10.07 38.40 17.62
N SER A 51 9.95 38.71 16.32
CA SER A 51 9.20 39.85 15.81
C SER A 51 8.06 39.41 14.88
N TRP A 52 7.12 40.32 14.65
CA TRP A 52 6.07 40.15 13.64
C TRP A 52 6.64 40.01 12.22
N GLY A 53 7.76 40.67 11.92
CA GLY A 53 8.45 40.53 10.64
C GLY A 53 8.92 39.09 10.41
N ASP A 54 9.49 38.46 11.44
CA ASP A 54 9.91 37.06 11.39
C ASP A 54 8.71 36.13 11.17
N GLY A 55 7.56 36.45 11.78
CA GLY A 55 6.31 35.72 11.56
C GLY A 55 5.85 35.76 10.09
N GLY A 56 5.99 36.93 9.43
CA GLY A 56 5.70 37.08 8.00
C GLY A 56 6.65 36.26 7.12
N ILE A 57 7.94 36.27 7.42
CA ILE A 57 8.93 35.45 6.70
C ILE A 57 8.67 33.96 6.91
N TYR A 58 8.40 33.55 8.15
CA TYR A 58 8.02 32.17 8.47
C TYR A 58 6.80 31.72 7.70
N ALA A 59 5.74 32.53 7.64
CA ALA A 59 4.54 32.21 6.88
C ALA A 59 4.83 32.04 5.38
N LEU A 60 5.75 32.84 4.82
CA LEU A 60 6.18 32.71 3.42
C LEU A 60 6.92 31.39 3.18
N VAL A 61 7.87 31.04 4.04
CA VAL A 61 8.63 29.78 3.95
C VAL A 61 7.71 28.58 4.14
N LEU A 62 6.87 28.60 5.17
CA LEU A 62 5.88 27.56 5.43
C LEU A 62 4.94 27.37 4.24
N LYS A 63 4.45 28.46 3.63
CA LYS A 63 3.60 28.38 2.45
C LYS A 63 4.30 27.68 1.29
N ARG A 64 5.59 27.96 1.06
CA ARG A 64 6.38 27.29 0.02
C ARG A 64 6.45 25.79 0.26
N GLU A 65 6.84 25.36 1.46
CA GLU A 65 6.96 23.94 1.80
C GLU A 65 5.61 23.22 1.68
N LEU A 66 4.51 23.87 2.11
CA LEU A 66 3.17 23.32 1.95
C LEU A 66 2.73 23.18 0.50
N GLN A 67 3.14 24.08 -0.41
CA GLN A 67 2.85 23.92 -1.84
C GLN A 67 3.62 22.74 -2.44
N ILE A 68 4.87 22.53 -2.03
CA ILE A 68 5.67 21.36 -2.45
C ILE A 68 5.02 20.07 -1.93
N CYS A 69 4.68 20.04 -0.65
CA CYS A 69 3.97 18.92 -0.02
C CYS A 69 2.65 18.61 -0.74
N LYS A 70 1.88 19.65 -1.09
CA LYS A 70 0.63 19.50 -1.84
C LYS A 70 0.85 18.82 -3.18
N GLY A 71 1.84 19.26 -3.98
CA GLY A 71 2.09 18.63 -5.29
C GLY A 71 2.39 17.14 -5.17
N ARG A 72 3.13 16.74 -4.13
CA ARG A 72 3.43 15.34 -3.83
C ARG A 72 2.18 14.57 -3.37
N LEU A 73 1.28 15.21 -2.62
CA LEU A 73 -0.01 14.62 -2.25
C LEU A 73 -0.92 14.44 -3.48
N ASP A 74 -0.94 15.41 -4.39
CA ASP A 74 -1.72 15.34 -5.63
C ASP A 74 -1.25 14.14 -6.48
N GLU A 75 0.06 13.85 -6.56
CA GLU A 75 0.59 12.62 -7.21
C GLU A 75 0.04 11.32 -6.59
N VAL A 76 -0.13 11.27 -5.26
CA VAL A 76 -0.73 10.10 -4.58
C VAL A 76 -2.21 9.97 -4.92
N ILE A 77 -2.93 11.09 -4.96
CA ILE A 77 -4.37 11.11 -5.29
C ILE A 77 -4.58 10.61 -6.72
N ASP A 78 -3.81 11.16 -7.68
CA ASP A 78 -3.89 10.77 -9.08
C ASP A 78 -3.58 9.27 -9.26
N PHE A 79 -2.57 8.75 -8.54
CA PHE A 79 -2.27 7.33 -8.53
C PHE A 79 -3.48 6.51 -8.03
N MET A 80 -4.11 6.91 -6.92
CA MET A 80 -5.25 6.18 -6.37
C MET A 80 -6.46 6.21 -7.30
N ASP A 81 -6.69 7.32 -7.99
CA ASP A 81 -7.76 7.47 -8.97
C ASP A 81 -7.53 6.59 -10.21
N GLU A 82 -6.29 6.50 -10.70
CA GLU A 82 -5.92 5.56 -11.77
C GLU A 82 -6.24 4.11 -11.36
N LYS A 83 -5.89 3.71 -10.13
CA LYS A 83 -6.12 2.34 -9.64
C LYS A 83 -7.59 2.02 -9.44
N LYS A 84 -8.39 2.99 -9.02
CA LYS A 84 -9.84 2.86 -8.95
C LYS A 84 -10.47 2.61 -10.31
N SER A 85 -9.90 3.13 -11.40
CA SER A 85 -10.40 2.87 -12.74
C SER A 85 -10.08 1.46 -13.28
N ILE A 86 -9.11 0.77 -12.68
CA ILE A 86 -8.64 -0.55 -13.14
C ILE A 86 -9.39 -1.70 -12.45
N ASN A 87 -9.98 -1.46 -11.27
CA ASN A 87 -10.59 -2.48 -10.41
C ASN A 87 -12.11 -2.31 -10.31
#